data_AF-A0AAU3T635-F1
#
_entry.id   AF-A0AAU3T635-F1
#
_cell.length_a   1.000
_cell.length_b   1.000
_cell.length_c   1.000
_cell.angle_alpha   90.00
_cell.angle_beta   90.00
_cell.angle_gamma   90.00
#
_symmetry.space_group_name_H-M   'P 1'
#
loop_
_entity.id
_entity.type
_entity.pdbx_description
1 polymer ?
#
loop_
_entity_poly.entity_id
_entity_poly.type
_entity_poly.pdbx_seq_one_letter_code
_entity_poly.pdbx_strand_id
1 'polypeptide(L)' 'MAAIVYFCRVSESVEFVEYEFGEDPGEFVRRMMMDKASCTSAVRDGRVDYTFLKASRKINAVRAQRGEWPERGMSAS' A
#
# COMPACT_ATOMS: atom_id res chain seq x y z
N MET A 1 13.75 -4.41 -12.62
CA MET A 1 12.62 -4.24 -13.55
C MET A 1 11.71 -3.16 -12.99
N ALA A 2 11.37 -2.15 -13.79
CA ALA A 2 10.47 -1.06 -13.41
C ALA A 2 9.01 -1.55 -13.47
N ALA A 3 8.60 -2.38 -12.51
CA ALA A 3 7.21 -2.80 -12.38
C ALA A 3 6.41 -1.65 -11.77
N ILE A 4 5.35 -1.21 -12.45
CA ILE A 4 4.38 -0.29 -11.86
C ILE A 4 3.60 -1.07 -10.80
N VAL A 5 3.42 -0.48 -9.62
CA VAL A 5 2.60 -1.08 -8.57
C VAL A 5 1.46 -0.15 -8.27
N TYR A 6 0.25 -0.68 -8.37
CA TYR A 6 -1.00 -0.02 -8.05
C TYR A 6 -1.42 -0.41 -6.63
N PHE A 7 -2.15 0.49 -5.97
CA PHE A 7 -2.77 0.21 -4.69
C PHE A 7 -4.11 0.93 -4.56
N CYS A 8 -5.02 0.34 -3.78
CA CYS A 8 -6.33 0.88 -3.45
C CYS A 8 -6.67 0.56 -1.99
N ARG A 9 -7.23 1.54 -1.26
CA ARG A 9 -7.67 1.39 0.11
C ARG A 9 -8.96 0.58 0.13
N VAL A 10 -8.96 -0.50 0.91
CA VAL A 10 -10.12 -1.38 1.08
C VAL A 10 -10.95 -0.94 2.28
N SER A 11 -10.27 -0.68 3.40
CA SER A 11 -10.92 -0.28 4.64
C SER A 11 -10.00 0.60 5.47
N GLU A 12 -10.60 1.42 6.33
CA GLU A 12 -9.89 2.26 7.28
C GLU A 12 -10.57 2.18 8.63
N SER A 13 -9.79 1.82 9.64
CA SER A 13 -10.17 1.81 11.05
C SER A 13 -9.43 2.92 11.80
N VAL A 14 -9.66 3.03 13.11
CA VAL A 14 -8.95 4.00 13.95
C VAL A 14 -7.45 3.72 13.99
N GLU A 15 -7.04 2.46 13.98
CA GLU A 15 -5.64 2.03 14.18
C GLU A 15 -4.95 1.63 12.88
N PHE A 16 -5.70 1.09 11.92
CA PHE A 16 -5.16 0.47 10.72
C PHE A 16 -5.84 0.92 9.44
N VAL A 17 -5.09 0.88 8.34
CA VAL A 17 -5.62 1.01 6.98
C VAL A 17 -5.27 -0.23 6.16
N GLU A 18 -6.28 -0.85 5.55
CA GLU A 18 -6.08 -1.99 4.68
C GLU A 18 -6.00 -1.54 3.22
N TYR A 19 -5.00 -2.06 2.52
CA TYR A 19 -4.78 -1.81 1.10
C TYR A 19 -4.73 -3.11 0.33
N GLU A 20 -5.33 -3.07 -0.85
CA GLU A 20 -5.11 -4.01 -1.94
C GLU A 20 -4.02 -3.44 -2.86
N PHE A 21 -3.13 -4.30 -3.36
CA PHE A 21 -2.03 -3.88 -4.21
C PHE A 21 -1.62 -4.98 -5.20
N GLY A 22 -1.02 -4.56 -6.32
CA GLY A 22 -0.67 -5.44 -7.43
C GLY A 22 0.00 -4.70 -8.58
N GLU A 23 0.48 -5.44 -9.57
CA GLU A 23 1.07 -4.88 -10.79
C GLU A 23 0.00 -4.52 -11.84
N ASP A 24 -1.18 -5.13 -11.73
CA ASP A 24 -2.35 -4.84 -12.55
C ASP A 24 -3.42 -4.12 -11.68
N PRO A 25 -3.92 -2.94 -12.10
CA PRO A 25 -4.98 -2.24 -11.39
C PRO A 25 -6.35 -2.92 -11.44
N GLY A 26 -6.56 -3.88 -12.36
CA GLY A 26 -7.76 -4.72 -12.47
C GLY A 26 -7.69 -6.00 -11.66
N GLU A 27 -6.48 -6.43 -11.26
CA GLU A 27 -6.25 -7.65 -10.48
C GLU A 27 -5.40 -7.35 -9.25
N PHE A 28 -6.03 -6.76 -8.23
CA PHE A 28 -5.39 -6.67 -6.92
C PHE A 28 -5.40 -8.03 -6.22
N VAL A 29 -4.31 -8.79 -6.37
CA VAL A 29 -4.22 -10.15 -5.84
C VAL A 29 -3.86 -10.17 -4.34
N ARG A 30 -3.32 -9.08 -3.80
CA ARG A 30 -2.64 -9.10 -2.49
C ARG A 30 -3.09 -7.96 -1.59
N ARG A 31 -3.04 -8.22 -0.28
CA ARG A 31 -3.46 -7.28 0.76
C ARG A 31 -2.34 -6.97 1.75
N MET A 32 -2.28 -5.72 2.16
CA MET A 32 -1.42 -5.25 3.25
C MET A 32 -2.21 -4.42 4.25
N MET A 33 -1.73 -4.41 5.47
CA MET A 33 -2.21 -3.56 6.56
C MET A 33 -1.15 -2.53 6.90
N MET A 34 -1.57 -1.28 7.05
CA MET A 34 -0.75 -0.16 7.50
C MET A 34 -1.15 0.21 8.92
N ASP A 35 -0.18 0.27 9.83
CA ASP A 35 -0.36 0.78 11.18
C ASP A 35 -0.23 2.31 11.18
N LYS A 36 -1.24 3.00 11.73
CA LYS A 36 -1.29 4.47 11.64
C LYS A 36 -0.31 5.18 12.56
N ALA A 37 -0.03 4.59 13.72
CA ALA A 37 0.82 5.17 14.75
C ALA A 37 2.30 5.04 14.37
N SER A 38 2.71 3.85 13.97
CA SER A 38 4.10 3.51 13.65
C SER A 38 4.46 3.70 12.17
N CYS A 39 3.46 3.91 11.29
CA CYS A 39 3.65 3.94 9.83
C CYS A 39 4.25 2.64 9.26
N THR A 40 4.19 1.54 10.02
CA THR A 40 4.69 0.25 9.58
C THR A 40 3.64 -0.48 8.75
N SER A 41 4.10 -1.43 7.94
CA SER A 41 3.26 -2.18 7.01
C SER A 41 3.50 -3.67 7.17
N ALA A 42 2.42 -4.46 7.10
CA ALA A 42 2.48 -5.92 7.10
C ALA A 42 1.64 -6.50 5.95
N VAL A 43 2.16 -7.48 5.24
CA VAL A 43 1.41 -8.25 4.25
C VAL A 43 0.55 -9.32 4.93
N ARG A 44 -0.65 -9.58 4.41
CA ARG A 44 -1.53 -10.63 4.95
C ARG A 44 -1.09 -12.05 4.61
N ASP A 45 -0.40 -12.23 3.48
CA ASP A 45 0.07 -13.54 3.02
C ASP A 45 1.49 -13.90 3.53
N GLY A 46 2.09 -13.07 4.38
CA GLY A 46 3.43 -13.28 4.92
C GLY A 46 4.58 -13.08 3.92
N ARG A 47 4.30 -12.83 2.64
CA ARG A 47 5.32 -12.70 1.59
C ARG A 47 5.81 -11.26 1.46
N VAL A 48 6.97 -10.97 2.00
CA VAL A 48 7.63 -9.65 1.81
C VAL A 48 8.42 -9.67 0.51
N ASP A 49 7.93 -8.98 -0.52
CA ASP A 49 8.62 -8.82 -1.79
C ASP A 49 8.69 -7.36 -2.24
N TYR A 50 9.33 -7.15 -3.40
CA TYR A 50 9.58 -5.81 -3.91
C TYR A 50 8.28 -5.03 -4.20
N THR A 51 7.26 -5.71 -4.71
CA THR A 51 5.93 -5.13 -5.00
C THR A 51 5.31 -4.58 -3.72
N PHE A 52 5.33 -5.36 -2.63
CA PHE A 52 4.89 -4.90 -1.31
C PHE A 52 5.69 -3.69 -0.81
N LEU A 53 7.03 -3.80 -0.80
CA LEU A 53 7.89 -2.72 -0.29
C LEU A 53 7.69 -1.41 -1.08
N LYS A 54 7.46 -1.52 -2.39
CA LYS A 54 7.24 -0.36 -3.26
C LYS A 54 5.89 0.31 -3.00
N ALA A 55 4.82 -0.47 -2.87
CA ALA A 55 3.50 0.05 -2.50
C ALA A 55 3.51 0.71 -1.12
N SER A 56 4.05 0.03 -0.09
CA SER A 56 4.15 0.55 1.28
C SER A 56 4.89 1.89 1.34
N ARG A 57 6.08 1.98 0.72
CA ARG A 57 6.85 3.23 0.66
C ARG A 57 6.08 4.35 -0.03
N LYS A 58 5.40 4.05 -1.14
CA LYS A 58 4.63 5.06 -1.87
C LYS A 58 3.45 5.58 -1.05
N ILE A 59 2.71 4.69 -0.38
CA ILE A 59 1.59 5.04 0.50
C ILE A 59 2.08 5.98 1.61
N ASN A 60 3.14 5.62 2.31
CA ASN A 60 3.73 6.44 3.37
C ASN A 60 4.21 7.81 2.86
N ALA A 61 4.83 7.86 1.67
CA ALA A 61 5.26 9.11 1.07
C ALA A 61 4.08 10.02 0.71
N VAL A 62 3.00 9.47 0.16
CA VAL A 62 1.79 10.24 -0.17
C VAL A 62 1.11 10.74 1.11
N ARG A 63 1.02 9.89 2.14
CA ARG A 63 0.51 10.29 3.47
C ARG A 63 1.33 11.44 4.04
N ALA A 64 2.66 11.35 4.00
CA ALA A 64 3.54 12.41 4.51
C ALA A 64 3.34 13.75 3.79
N GLN A 65 2.96 13.72 2.51
CA GLN A 65 2.69 14.93 1.71
C GLN A 65 1.29 15.50 1.94
N ARG A 66 0.28 14.65 2.10
CA ARG A 66 -1.13 15.06 2.14
C ARG A 66 -1.72 15.15 3.55
N GLY A 67 -1.06 14.54 4.54
CA GLY A 67 -1.57 14.43 5.92
C GLY A 67 -2.66 13.36 6.12
N GLU A 68 -3.14 12.75 5.03
CA GLU A 68 -4.20 11.74 5.04
C GLU A 68 -3.77 10.46 4.32
N TRP A 69 -4.44 9.34 4.65
CA TRP A 69 -4.20 8.06 3.99
C TRP A 69 -4.76 8.08 2.57
N PRO A 70 -3.95 7.75 1.54
CA PRO A 70 -4.40 7.82 0.16
C PRO A 70 -5.48 6.78 -0.11
N GLU A 71 -6.50 7.16 -0.87
CA GLU A 71 -7.53 6.21 -1.31
C GLU A 71 -7.02 5.25 -2.38
N ARG A 72 -6.25 5.74 -3.35
CA ARG A 72 -5.63 4.93 -4.41
C ARG A 72 -4.37 5.58 -4.94
N GLY A 73 -3.56 4.82 -5.66
CA GLY A 73 -2.41 5.37 -6.36
C GLY A 73 -1.58 4.34 -7.09
N MET A 74 -0.47 4.82 -7.65
CA MET A 74 0.52 3.98 -8.31
C MET A 74 1.94 4.45 -8.00
N SER A 75 2.87 3.52 -8.08
CA SER A 75 4.30 3.77 -7.99
C SER A 75 4.98 3.26 -9.26
N ALA A 76 5.37 4.19 -10.13
CA ALA A 76 6.21 3.94 -11.30
C ALA A 76 7.63 4.43 -10.96
N SER A 77 8.59 3.51 -10.94
CA SER A 77 10.01 3.78 -10.68
C SER A 77 10.87 2.62 -11.16
#